data_AF-A0A2V7R7U6-F1
#
_entry.id   AF-A0A2V7R7U6-F1
#
_cell.length_a   1.000
_cell.length_b   1.000
_cell.length_c   1.000
_cell.angle_alpha   90.00
_cell.angle_beta   90.00
_cell.angle_gamma   90.00
#
_symmetry.space_group_name_H-M   'P 1'
#
loop_
_entity.id
_entity.type
_entity.pdbx_description
1 polymer ?
#
loop_
_entity_poly.entity_id
_entity_poly.type
_entity_poly.pdbx_seq_one_letter_code
_entity_poly.pdbx_strand_id
1 'polypeptide(L)'
;MRALLLSMALLSCAAARLPAQDSIPIRVVQVLKDSSGKEVNYIVQVRGKLMLAISQSQADTAQIVNAELKGALAKLKARDTLVARYENALAWSDSTIQRQRILIAQLDSLYHGWRDVASGWKRLAGEPWLTFDFGLGETGRDHNPAVLAGLGIRRFRIWGFLQEANAGGAIGMSLRLF
;
A
#
# COMPACT_ATOMS: atom_id res chain seq x y z
N MET A 1 48.49 -44.39 -8.74
CA MET A 1 47.56 -45.15 -7.88
C MET A 1 46.32 -45.44 -8.73
N ARG A 2 46.10 -46.56 -9.44
CA ARG A 2 46.29 -48.00 -9.23
C ARG A 2 45.73 -48.53 -7.90
N ALA A 3 44.87 -49.55 -8.03
CA ALA A 3 44.12 -50.33 -7.03
C ALA A 3 42.79 -49.68 -6.57
N LEU A 4 41.63 -50.33 -6.50
CA LEU A 4 41.17 -51.71 -6.75
C LEU A 4 39.62 -51.61 -6.65
N LEU A 5 38.83 -51.97 -7.65
CA LEU A 5 38.15 -53.27 -7.80
C LEU A 5 37.19 -53.67 -6.65
N LEU A 6 36.00 -54.08 -7.08
CA LEU A 6 35.11 -55.08 -6.48
C LEU A 6 34.35 -54.72 -5.19
N SER A 7 33.03 -54.57 -5.35
CA SER A 7 32.08 -55.40 -4.57
C SER A 7 30.81 -55.64 -5.37
N MET A 8 30.90 -56.58 -6.32
CA MET A 8 29.77 -57.46 -6.66
C MET A 8 29.40 -58.22 -5.38
N ALA A 9 28.28 -57.86 -4.76
CA ALA A 9 27.65 -58.68 -3.73
C ALA A 9 26.34 -59.22 -4.27
N LEU A 10 26.47 -60.39 -4.90
CA LEU A 10 25.60 -61.55 -4.79
C LEU A 10 24.09 -61.35 -5.00
N LEU A 11 23.64 -61.88 -6.14
CA LEU A 11 22.39 -62.61 -6.23
C LEU A 11 22.26 -63.55 -5.02
N SER A 12 21.25 -63.32 -4.18
CA SER A 12 20.59 -64.42 -3.49
C SER A 12 19.18 -64.50 -4.04
N CYS A 13 19.00 -65.49 -4.91
CA CYS A 13 17.74 -65.94 -5.45
C CYS A 13 16.94 -66.56 -4.29
N ALA A 14 16.29 -65.70 -3.50
CA ALA A 14 15.19 -66.14 -2.66
C ALA A 14 14.00 -66.36 -3.59
N ALA A 15 13.81 -67.61 -4.01
CA ALA A 15 12.53 -68.10 -4.50
C ALA A 15 11.51 -67.99 -3.36
N ALA A 16 11.10 -66.76 -3.04
CA ALA A 16 9.93 -66.49 -2.25
C ALA A 16 8.77 -67.09 -3.05
N ARG A 17 8.21 -68.19 -2.53
CA ARG A 17 6.92 -68.71 -2.95
C ARG A 17 5.99 -67.51 -3.08
N LEU A 18 5.62 -67.18 -4.32
CA LEU A 18 4.54 -66.24 -4.60
C LEU A 18 3.37 -66.70 -3.72
N PRO A 19 2.86 -65.86 -2.80
CA PRO A 19 1.66 -66.22 -2.07
C PRO A 19 0.61 -66.57 -3.13
N ALA A 20 -0.02 -67.74 -2.95
CA ALA A 20 -1.12 -68.18 -3.80
C ALA A 20 -2.03 -66.97 -4.01
N GLN A 21 -2.13 -66.54 -5.27
CA GLN A 21 -2.86 -65.35 -5.64
C GLN A 21 -4.31 -65.62 -5.25
N ASP A 22 -4.76 -65.03 -4.14
CA ASP A 22 -6.13 -65.11 -3.67
C ASP A 22 -7.01 -64.74 -4.87
N SER A 23 -7.65 -65.74 -5.46
CA SER A 23 -8.54 -65.53 -6.59
C SER A 23 -9.71 -64.72 -6.06
N ILE A 24 -9.67 -63.40 -6.31
CA ILE A 24 -10.76 -62.51 -5.93
C ILE A 24 -11.94 -62.96 -6.80
N PRO A 25 -13.09 -63.37 -6.22
CA PRO A 25 -14.23 -63.76 -7.01
C PRO A 25 -14.74 -62.51 -7.75
N ILE A 26 -14.50 -62.46 -9.05
CA ILE A 26 -15.01 -61.42 -9.95
C ILE A 26 -16.25 -61.98 -10.61
N ARG A 27 -17.40 -61.33 -10.38
CA ARG A 27 -18.66 -61.67 -11.06
C ARG A 27 -19.00 -60.56 -12.04
N VAL A 28 -19.08 -60.87 -13.33
CA VAL A 28 -19.62 -59.92 -14.31
C VAL A 28 -21.12 -59.79 -14.07
N VAL A 29 -21.57 -58.60 -13.73
CA VAL A 29 -22.99 -58.31 -13.44
C VAL A 29 -23.69 -57.85 -14.72
N GLN A 30 -23.03 -57.02 -15.53
CA GLN A 30 -23.64 -56.44 -16.71
C GLN A 30 -22.59 -56.06 -17.76
N VAL A 31 -22.91 -56.28 -19.03
CA VAL A 31 -22.11 -55.80 -20.17
C VAL A 31 -22.75 -54.54 -20.71
N LEU A 32 -21.99 -53.45 -20.80
CA LEU A 32 -22.42 -52.20 -21.39
C LEU A 32 -22.11 -52.22 -22.89
N LYS A 33 -23.15 -52.05 -23.70
CA LYS A 33 -23.06 -51.98 -25.16
C LYS A 33 -23.22 -50.54 -25.63
N ASP A 34 -22.47 -50.16 -26.66
CA ASP A 34 -22.65 -48.88 -27.35
C ASP A 34 -24.02 -48.85 -28.07
N SER A 35 -24.41 -47.67 -28.51
CA SER A 35 -25.47 -47.36 -29.47
C SER A 35 -25.43 -48.19 -30.78
N SER A 36 -24.28 -48.77 -31.10
CA SER A 36 -24.07 -49.71 -32.22
C SER A 36 -24.08 -51.20 -31.80
N GLY A 37 -24.45 -51.51 -30.56
CA GLY A 37 -24.58 -52.88 -30.04
C GLY A 37 -23.26 -53.57 -29.67
N LYS A 38 -22.13 -52.90 -29.87
CA LYS A 38 -20.78 -53.43 -29.56
C LYS A 38 -20.50 -53.35 -28.07
N GLU A 39 -19.89 -54.38 -27.49
CA GLU A 39 -19.52 -54.42 -26.07
C GLU A 39 -18.35 -53.46 -25.81
N VAL A 40 -18.55 -52.49 -24.91
CA VAL A 40 -17.59 -51.41 -24.65
C VAL A 40 -16.97 -51.52 -23.26
N ASN A 41 -17.78 -51.79 -22.24
CA ASN A 41 -17.32 -51.88 -20.86
C ASN A 41 -18.08 -52.97 -20.10
N TYR A 42 -17.50 -53.46 -19.00
CA TYR A 42 -18.15 -54.45 -18.15
C TYR A 42 -18.35 -53.88 -16.75
N ILE A 43 -19.52 -54.08 -16.17
CA ILE A 43 -19.75 -53.83 -14.75
C ILE A 43 -19.50 -55.16 -14.04
N VAL A 44 -18.51 -55.14 -13.16
CA VAL A 44 -18.06 -56.30 -12.39
C VAL A 44 -18.29 -56.05 -10.91
N GLN A 45 -18.75 -57.08 -10.19
CA GLN A 45 -18.84 -57.05 -8.74
C GLN A 45 -17.60 -57.71 -8.16
N VAL A 46 -16.85 -56.94 -7.37
CA VAL A 46 -15.62 -57.37 -6.72
C VAL A 46 -15.81 -57.15 -5.22
N ARG A 47 -15.81 -58.25 -4.44
CA ARG A 47 -16.00 -58.21 -2.96
C ARG A 47 -17.24 -57.40 -2.53
N GLY A 48 -18.36 -57.58 -3.24
CA GLY A 48 -19.63 -56.89 -2.96
C GLY A 48 -19.74 -55.46 -3.51
N LYS A 49 -18.66 -54.86 -4.05
CA LYS A 49 -18.69 -53.53 -4.67
C LYS A 49 -18.83 -53.63 -6.18
N LEU A 50 -19.74 -52.84 -6.76
CA LEU A 50 -19.88 -52.68 -8.20
C LEU A 50 -18.74 -51.79 -8.72
N MET A 51 -18.03 -52.27 -9.73
CA MET A 51 -16.92 -51.60 -10.36
C MET A 51 -17.08 -51.65 -11.88
N LEU A 52 -16.57 -50.63 -12.57
CA LEU A 52 -16.48 -50.61 -14.02
C LEU A 52 -15.11 -51.17 -14.43
N ALA A 53 -15.09 -52.26 -15.18
CA ALA A 53 -13.91 -52.77 -15.83
C ALA A 53 -13.66 -51.94 -17.10
N ILE A 54 -12.53 -51.24 -17.09
CA ILE A 54 -12.00 -50.47 -18.20
C ILE A 54 -10.84 -51.23 -18.84
N SER A 55 -10.59 -51.04 -20.13
CA SER A 55 -9.41 -51.61 -20.77
C SER A 55 -8.14 -50.98 -20.19
N GLN A 56 -7.02 -51.72 -20.23
CA GLN A 56 -5.73 -51.18 -19.79
C GLN A 56 -5.34 -49.90 -20.55
N SER A 57 -5.62 -49.85 -21.86
CA SER A 57 -5.40 -48.66 -22.68
C SER A 57 -6.21 -47.44 -22.25
N GLN A 58 -7.46 -47.63 -21.80
CA GLN A 58 -8.28 -46.56 -21.25
C GLN A 58 -7.77 -46.11 -19.88
N ALA A 59 -7.31 -47.05 -19.05
CA ALA A 59 -6.71 -46.72 -17.75
C ALA A 59 -5.44 -45.88 -17.92
N ASP A 60 -4.56 -46.26 -18.84
CA ASP A 60 -3.32 -45.52 -19.14
C ASP A 60 -3.64 -44.11 -19.67
N THR A 61 -4.62 -44.00 -20.58
CA THR A 61 -5.06 -42.71 -21.11
C THR A 61 -5.64 -41.82 -20.01
N ALA A 62 -6.49 -42.38 -19.14
CA ALA A 62 -7.07 -41.65 -18.01
C ALA A 62 -5.99 -41.18 -17.02
N GLN A 63 -4.94 -41.97 -16.81
CA GLN A 63 -3.82 -41.60 -15.96
C GLN A 63 -3.01 -40.44 -16.56
N ILE A 64 -2.76 -40.46 -17.87
CA ILE A 64 -2.09 -39.37 -18.60
C ILE A 64 -2.92 -38.08 -18.48
N VAL A 65 -4.21 -38.14 -18.81
CA VAL A 65 -5.11 -36.98 -18.74
C VAL A 65 -5.20 -36.42 -17.31
N ASN A 66 -5.25 -37.28 -16.30
CA ASN A 66 -5.26 -36.84 -14.89
C ASN A 66 -3.94 -36.16 -14.49
N ALA A 67 -2.79 -36.67 -14.98
CA ALA A 67 -1.49 -36.04 -14.75
C ALA A 67 -1.41 -34.66 -15.44
N GLU A 68 -1.88 -34.54 -16.68
CA GLU A 68 -1.95 -33.28 -17.41
C GLU A 68 -2.88 -32.27 -16.71
N LEU A 69 -4.05 -32.71 -16.26
CA LEU A 69 -5.01 -31.87 -15.53
C LEU A 69 -4.41 -31.36 -14.22
N LYS A 70 -3.73 -32.22 -13.45
CA LYS A 70 -3.01 -31.79 -12.24
C LYS A 70 -1.91 -30.79 -12.57
N GLY A 71 -1.17 -31.01 -13.66
CA GLY A 71 -0.14 -30.08 -14.14
C GLY A 71 -0.72 -28.72 -14.55
N ALA A 72 -1.85 -28.71 -15.25
CA ALA A 72 -2.55 -27.50 -15.66
C ALA A 72 -3.09 -26.73 -14.45
N LEU A 73 -3.69 -27.41 -13.47
CA LEU A 73 -4.17 -26.79 -12.23
C LEU A 73 -3.02 -26.19 -11.41
N ALA A 74 -1.86 -26.85 -11.35
CA ALA A 74 -0.68 -26.31 -10.67
C ALA A 74 -0.17 -25.04 -11.37
N LYS A 75 -0.11 -25.04 -12.71
CA LYS A 75 0.26 -23.84 -13.50
C LYS A 75 -0.73 -22.69 -13.29
N LEU A 76 -2.02 -22.99 -13.24
CA LEU A 76 -3.07 -21.99 -13.02
C LEU A 76 -2.92 -21.36 -11.63
N LYS A 77 -2.78 -22.17 -10.57
CA LYS A 77 -2.53 -21.67 -9.21
C LYS A 77 -1.27 -20.81 -9.10
N ALA A 78 -0.20 -21.19 -9.80
CA ALA A 78 1.02 -20.40 -9.85
C ALA A 78 0.81 -19.04 -10.52
N ARG A 79 0.02 -19.00 -11.61
CA ARG A 79 -0.37 -17.75 -12.28
C ARG A 79 -1.24 -16.87 -11.39
N ASP A 80 -2.25 -17.43 -10.74
CA ASP A 80 -3.12 -16.68 -9.82
C ASP A 80 -2.30 -16.06 -8.68
N THR A 81 -1.33 -16.82 -8.15
CA THR A 81 -0.42 -16.33 -7.11
C THR A 81 0.44 -15.17 -7.61
N LEU A 82 0.92 -15.24 -8.85
CA LEU A 82 1.69 -14.15 -9.47
C LEU A 82 0.83 -12.90 -9.69
N VAL A 83 -0.41 -13.07 -10.16
CA VAL A 83 -1.37 -11.96 -10.33
C VAL A 83 -1.64 -11.28 -8.99
N ALA A 84 -1.98 -12.05 -7.95
CA ALA A 84 -2.23 -11.51 -6.62
C ALA A 84 -1.01 -10.77 -6.05
N ARG A 85 0.20 -11.28 -6.28
CA ARG A 85 1.44 -10.58 -5.88
C ARG A 85 1.62 -9.27 -6.63
N TYR A 86 1.30 -9.24 -7.92
CA TYR A 86 1.40 -8.04 -8.73
C TYR A 86 0.37 -6.98 -8.31
N GLU A 87 -0.86 -7.37 -8.05
CA GLU A 87 -1.91 -6.48 -7.51
C GLU A 87 -1.50 -5.88 -6.17
N ASN A 88 -0.95 -6.69 -5.26
CA ASN A 88 -0.42 -6.20 -3.99
C ASN A 88 0.74 -5.22 -4.17
N ALA A 89 1.64 -5.48 -5.12
CA ALA A 89 2.75 -4.60 -5.42
C ALA A 89 2.28 -3.26 -6.00
N LEU A 90 1.27 -3.28 -6.88
CA LEU A 90 0.62 -2.07 -7.40
C LEU A 90 -0.02 -1.25 -6.29
N ALA A 91 -0.83 -1.89 -5.44
CA ALA A 91 -1.47 -1.21 -4.31
C ALA A 91 -0.44 -0.59 -3.35
N TRP A 92 0.66 -1.29 -3.09
CA TRP A 92 1.77 -0.76 -2.29
C TRP A 92 2.44 0.44 -2.95
N SER A 93 2.70 0.36 -4.26
CA SER A 93 3.27 1.47 -5.05
C SER A 93 2.37 2.70 -5.00
N ASP A 94 1.07 2.54 -5.25
CA ASP A 94 0.09 3.63 -5.20
C ASP A 94 0.04 4.28 -3.82
N SER A 95 0.03 3.46 -2.76
CA SER A 95 0.06 3.96 -1.39
C SER A 95 1.33 4.76 -1.09
N THR A 96 2.47 4.36 -1.66
CA THR A 96 3.76 5.03 -1.48
C THR A 96 3.76 6.37 -2.22
N ILE A 97 3.25 6.42 -3.45
CA ILE A 97 3.11 7.66 -4.23
C ILE A 97 2.20 8.66 -3.48
N GLN A 98 1.08 8.19 -2.92
CA GLN A 98 0.18 9.05 -2.14
C GLN A 98 0.88 9.62 -0.90
N ARG A 99 1.63 8.80 -0.15
CA ARG A 99 2.42 9.27 1.00
C ARG A 99 3.48 10.29 0.60
N GLN A 100 4.16 10.08 -0.53
CA GLN A 100 5.15 11.03 -1.06
C GLN A 100 4.50 12.37 -1.41
N ARG A 101 3.33 12.37 -2.06
CA ARG A 101 2.59 13.60 -2.37
C ARG A 101 2.19 14.36 -1.10
N ILE A 102 1.71 13.65 -0.08
CA ILE A 102 1.38 14.25 1.22
C ILE A 102 2.62 14.86 1.86
N LEU A 103 3.75 14.15 1.83
CA LEU A 103 5.01 14.64 2.39
C LEU A 103 5.51 15.90 1.66
N ILE A 104 5.44 15.92 0.33
CA ILE A 104 5.77 17.11 -0.47
C ILE A 104 4.90 18.30 -0.05
N ALA A 105 3.59 18.10 0.04
CA ALA A 105 2.68 19.17 0.46
C ALA A 105 2.98 19.69 1.88
N GLN A 106 3.36 18.80 2.81
CA GLN A 106 3.77 19.19 4.16
C GLN A 106 5.09 19.97 4.15
N LEU A 107 6.07 19.56 3.33
CA LEU A 107 7.33 20.25 3.18
C LEU A 107 7.15 21.65 2.55
N ASP A 108 6.30 21.76 1.53
CA ASP A 108 5.95 23.05 0.92
C ASP A 108 5.29 23.99 1.94
N SER A 109 4.34 23.47 2.73
CA SER A 109 3.70 24.23 3.81
C SER A 109 4.72 24.69 4.85
N LEU A 110 5.66 23.83 5.24
CA LEU A 110 6.73 24.19 6.18
C LEU A 110 7.63 25.26 5.58
N TYR A 111 8.04 25.10 4.32
CA TYR A 111 8.89 26.06 3.61
C TYR A 111 8.23 27.44 3.55
N HIS A 112 6.96 27.50 3.19
CA HIS A 112 6.20 28.75 3.19
C HIS A 112 6.07 29.35 4.59
N GLY A 113 5.75 28.54 5.60
CA GLY A 113 5.69 29.00 6.99
C GLY A 113 7.02 29.59 7.47
N TRP A 114 8.15 28.93 7.17
CA TRP A 114 9.48 29.45 7.49
C TRP A 114 9.82 30.73 6.73
N ARG A 115 9.43 30.82 5.45
CA ARG A 115 9.60 32.02 4.64
C ARG A 115 8.81 33.20 5.22
N ASP A 116 7.58 32.96 5.68
CA ASP A 116 6.74 33.98 6.30
C ASP A 116 7.34 34.44 7.62
N VAL A 117 7.81 33.52 8.47
CA VAL A 117 8.54 33.84 9.71
C VAL A 117 9.78 34.68 9.42
N ALA A 118 10.59 34.28 8.44
CA ALA A 118 11.79 35.03 8.04
C ALA A 118 11.44 36.43 7.51
N SER A 119 10.36 36.55 6.72
CA SER A 119 9.88 37.83 6.22
C SER A 119 9.36 38.73 7.36
N GLY A 120 8.66 38.16 8.34
CA GLY A 120 8.19 38.83 9.54
C GLY A 120 9.36 39.32 10.40
N TRP A 121 10.39 38.49 10.57
CA TRP A 121 11.63 38.88 11.25
C TRP A 121 12.35 40.03 10.55
N LYS A 122 12.48 39.99 9.21
CA LYS A 122 13.07 41.09 8.44
C LYS A 122 12.26 42.38 8.59
N ARG A 123 10.92 42.29 8.60
CA ARG A 123 10.05 43.45 8.85
C ARG A 123 10.24 44.03 10.25
N LEU A 124 10.31 43.19 11.28
CA LEU A 124 10.57 43.62 12.65
C LEU A 124 11.96 44.26 12.82
N ALA A 125 12.97 43.72 12.13
CA ALA A 125 14.32 44.29 12.13
C ALA A 125 14.39 45.64 11.39
N GLY A 126 13.53 45.84 10.38
CA GLY A 126 13.45 47.09 9.62
C GLY A 126 12.52 48.15 10.22
N GLU A 127 11.79 47.85 11.29
CA GLU A 127 10.97 48.86 11.97
C GLU A 127 11.89 49.86 12.70
N PRO A 128 11.77 51.17 12.40
CA PRO A 128 12.58 52.18 13.06
C PRO A 128 12.34 52.14 14.57
N TRP A 129 13.42 52.02 15.34
CA TRP A 129 13.36 51.97 16.80
C TRP A 129 12.72 53.26 17.37
N LEU A 130 12.95 54.39 16.71
CA LEU A 130 12.43 55.69 17.09
C LEU A 130 11.63 56.28 15.92
N THR A 131 10.40 56.72 16.18
CA THR A 131 9.57 57.44 15.20
C THR A 131 9.17 58.79 15.75
N PHE A 132 9.21 59.82 14.90
CA PHE A 132 8.70 61.14 15.22
C PHE A 132 7.48 61.39 14.33
N ASP A 133 6.36 61.71 14.96
CA ASP A 133 5.11 62.04 14.29
C ASP A 133 4.77 63.51 14.57
N PHE A 134 4.32 64.25 13.56
CA PHE A 134 3.88 65.64 13.71
C PHE A 134 2.59 65.84 12.93
N GLY A 135 1.59 66.46 13.56
CA GLY A 135 0.28 66.72 12.99
C GLY A 135 -0.15 68.14 13.29
N LEU A 136 -0.73 68.80 12.28
CA LEU A 136 -1.44 70.05 12.44
C LEU A 136 -2.91 69.75 12.20
N GLY A 137 -3.75 70.20 13.11
CA GLY A 137 -5.17 69.98 13.04
C GLY A 137 -5.94 71.15 13.61
N GLU A 138 -7.24 71.00 13.59
CA GLU A 138 -8.17 71.98 14.09
C GLU A 138 -9.15 71.25 15.00
N THR A 139 -9.50 71.83 16.14
CA THR A 139 -10.30 71.14 17.16
C THR A 139 -11.52 71.97 17.56
N GLY A 140 -12.70 71.37 17.48
CA GLY A 140 -13.97 71.95 17.93
C GLY A 140 -14.72 72.79 16.87
N ARG A 141 -15.76 73.50 17.31
CA ARG A 141 -16.58 74.40 16.48
C ARG A 141 -15.93 75.76 16.21
N ASP A 142 -14.91 76.12 16.99
CA ASP A 142 -14.29 77.45 16.99
C ASP A 142 -13.02 77.54 16.13
N HIS A 143 -12.73 76.51 15.34
CA HIS A 143 -11.61 76.47 14.39
C HIS A 143 -10.21 76.77 14.96
N ASN A 144 -9.98 76.45 16.24
CA ASN A 144 -8.71 76.74 16.88
C ASN A 144 -7.59 75.78 16.41
N PRO A 145 -6.41 76.31 16.03
CA PRO A 145 -5.30 75.50 15.57
C PRO A 145 -4.75 74.66 16.72
N ALA A 146 -4.55 73.38 16.46
CA ALA A 146 -3.96 72.42 17.38
C ALA A 146 -2.73 71.78 16.74
N VAL A 147 -1.64 71.74 17.51
CA VAL A 147 -0.40 71.07 17.11
C VAL A 147 -0.28 69.78 17.90
N LEU A 148 -0.06 68.67 17.21
CA LEU A 148 0.17 67.36 17.78
C LEU A 148 1.61 66.93 17.46
N ALA A 149 2.39 66.62 18.48
CA ALA A 149 3.72 66.04 18.33
C ALA A 149 3.79 64.70 19.06
N GLY A 150 4.36 63.70 18.41
CA GLY A 150 4.46 62.35 18.92
C GLY A 150 5.89 61.81 18.85
N LEU A 151 6.31 61.13 19.91
CA LEU A 151 7.52 60.30 19.94
C LEU A 151 7.10 58.84 20.13
N GLY A 152 7.54 57.98 19.22
CA GLY A 152 7.36 56.54 19.30
C GLY A 152 8.68 55.83 19.57
N ILE A 153 8.68 54.89 20.53
CA ILE A 153 9.73 53.89 20.70
C ILE A 153 9.13 52.52 20.38
N ARG A 154 9.50 51.95 19.23
CA ARG A 154 8.89 50.74 18.66
C ARG A 154 7.35 50.81 18.65
N ARG A 155 6.69 50.08 19.55
CA ARG A 155 5.22 49.93 19.62
C ARG A 155 4.54 50.88 20.60
N PHE A 156 5.31 51.61 21.40
CA PHE A 156 4.80 52.62 22.32
C PHE A 156 4.90 53.98 21.67
N ARG A 157 3.83 54.76 21.73
CA ARG A 157 3.80 56.14 21.24
C ARG A 157 3.29 57.06 22.34
N ILE A 158 3.98 58.16 22.52
CA ILE A 158 3.59 59.23 23.42
C ILE A 158 3.26 60.43 22.53
N TRP A 159 2.05 60.94 22.66
CA TRP A 159 1.55 62.09 21.95
C TRP A 159 1.32 63.23 22.93
N GLY A 160 1.80 64.42 22.59
CA GLY A 160 1.42 65.67 23.23
C GLY A 160 0.72 66.55 22.22
N PHE A 161 -0.38 67.18 22.62
CA PHE A 161 -0.99 68.23 21.82
C PHE A 161 -0.99 69.55 22.57
N LEU A 162 -0.82 70.63 21.82
CA LEU A 162 -0.91 72.00 22.29
C LEU A 162 -1.99 72.74 21.51
N GLN A 163 -2.82 73.45 22.26
CA GLN A 163 -3.84 74.38 21.79
C GLN A 163 -3.77 75.64 22.69
N GLU A 164 -4.11 76.81 22.15
CA GLU A 164 -3.91 78.15 22.79
C GLU A 164 -4.19 78.24 24.30
N ALA A 165 -5.18 77.51 24.82
CA ALA A 165 -5.51 77.48 26.24
C ALA A 165 -5.46 76.08 26.89
N ASN A 166 -5.18 75.02 26.13
CA ASN A 166 -5.23 73.63 26.59
C ASN A 166 -4.05 72.81 26.08
N ALA A 167 -3.44 72.05 26.97
CA ALA A 167 -2.45 71.04 26.62
C ALA A 167 -2.91 69.69 27.17
N GLY A 168 -2.67 68.63 26.40
CA GLY A 168 -3.00 67.28 26.82
C GLY A 168 -2.03 66.27 26.25
N GLY A 169 -2.00 65.10 26.89
CA GLY A 169 -1.15 63.99 26.50
C GLY A 169 -1.96 62.72 26.32
N ALA A 170 -1.55 61.89 25.37
CA ALA A 170 -2.06 60.55 25.20
C ALA A 170 -0.89 59.58 25.05
N ILE A 171 -0.96 58.45 25.74
CA ILE A 171 -0.05 57.34 25.52
C ILE A 171 -0.82 56.26 24.80
N GLY A 172 -0.35 55.89 23.63
CA GLY A 172 -0.94 54.85 22.79
C GLY A 172 0.03 53.70 22.61
N MET A 173 -0.49 52.47 22.58
CA MET A 173 0.26 51.31 22.11
C MET A 173 -0.29 50.90 20.75
N SER A 174 0.57 50.83 19.74
CA SER A 174 0.20 50.29 18.44
C SER A 174 0.37 48.77 18.47
N LEU A 175 -0.74 48.07 18.67
CA LEU A 175 -0.85 46.65 18.42
C LEU A 175 -1.43 46.48 17.02
N ARG A 176 -0.69 45.84 16.10
CA ARG A 176 -1.30 45.35 14.86
C ARG A 176 -2.29 44.26 15.23
N LEU A 177 -3.58 44.55 15.06
CA LEU A 177 -4.64 43.55 15.03
C LEU A 177 -4.56 42.86 13.66
N PHE A 178 -3.75 41.80 13.64
CA PHE A 178 -3.56 40.82 12.55
C PHE A 178 -2.73 41.33 11.35
#